data_AF-A0A2M8BPZ3-F1
#
_entry.id   AF-A0A2M8BPZ3-F1
#
_cell.length_a   1.000
_cell.length_b   1.000
_cell.length_c   1.000
_cell.angle_alpha   90.00
_cell.angle_beta   90.00
_cell.angle_gamma   90.00
#
_symmetry.space_group_name_H-M   'P 1'
#
loop_
_entity.id
_entity.type
_entity.pdbx_description
1 polymer ?
#
loop_
_entity_poly.entity_id
_entity_poly.type
_entity_poly.pdbx_seq_one_letter_code
_entity_poly.pdbx_strand_id
1 'polypeptide(L)'
;MSNTPFLQHLRALRRMKSDGGWIRVLIDEAENERMHLMTFIEIAKPTLLERGLILLAQGAFFHFFFLLYLILPGTAHRMVGYLEEEAVVSYTEYLVGVDYGTYANVPAPQIAIDYWQLAPDTRLPTHCPMNPGKT
;
A
#
# COMPACT_ATOMS: atom_id res chain seq x y z
N MET A 1 -1.87 11.72 -17.55
CA MET A 1 -2.02 10.33 -18.02
C MET A 1 -3.09 9.65 -17.19
N SER A 2 -3.82 8.65 -17.71
CA SER A 2 -4.79 7.89 -16.91
C SER A 2 -4.06 6.70 -16.28
N ASN A 3 -3.93 6.74 -14.96
CA ASN A 3 -3.05 5.97 -14.08
C ASN A 3 -3.81 4.95 -13.21
N THR A 4 -4.98 4.46 -13.64
CA THR A 4 -5.52 3.20 -13.08
C THR A 4 -5.37 2.10 -14.11
N PRO A 5 -4.94 0.88 -13.73
CA PRO A 5 -4.65 -0.18 -14.68
C PRO A 5 -5.87 -0.52 -15.54
N PHE A 6 -7.07 -0.52 -14.94
CA PHE A 6 -8.32 -0.74 -15.64
C PHE A 6 -8.64 0.32 -16.72
N LEU A 7 -8.56 1.61 -16.38
CA LEU A 7 -8.87 2.67 -17.35
C LEU A 7 -7.82 2.77 -18.45
N GLN A 8 -6.55 2.52 -18.11
CA GLN A 8 -5.47 2.48 -19.07
C GLN A 8 -5.62 1.30 -20.03
N HIS A 9 -6.00 0.12 -19.53
CA HIS A 9 -6.33 -1.05 -20.33
C HIS A 9 -7.45 -0.78 -21.33
N LEU A 10 -8.59 -0.24 -20.86
CA LEU A 10 -9.71 0.12 -21.73
C LEU A 10 -9.32 1.18 -22.78
N ARG A 11 -8.45 2.13 -22.42
CA ARG A 11 -7.97 3.17 -23.33
C ARG A 11 -7.03 2.62 -24.40
N ALA A 12 -6.14 1.70 -24.04
CA ALA A 12 -5.23 1.03 -24.97
C ALA A 12 -6.04 0.22 -26.00
N LEU A 13 -7.02 -0.57 -25.55
CA LEU A 13 -7.96 -1.30 -26.40
C LEU A 13 -8.73 -0.38 -27.34
N ARG A 14 -9.38 0.67 -26.80
CA ARG A 14 -10.18 1.62 -27.61
C ARG A 14 -9.35 2.32 -28.68
N ARG A 15 -8.08 2.59 -28.42
CA ARG A 15 -7.17 3.27 -29.34
C ARG A 15 -6.38 2.32 -30.23
N MET A 16 -6.49 0.99 -30.01
CA MET A 16 -5.69 -0.03 -30.69
C MET A 16 -4.19 0.30 -30.67
N LYS A 17 -3.68 0.70 -29.50
CA LYS A 17 -2.27 1.06 -29.28
C LYS A 17 -1.69 0.28 -28.11
N SER A 18 -0.39 -0.01 -28.18
CA SER A 18 0.35 -0.53 -27.03
C SER A 18 0.27 0.45 -25.86
N ASP A 19 0.15 -0.09 -24.65
CA ASP A 19 0.23 0.66 -23.40
C ASP A 19 1.68 0.90 -22.95
N GLY A 20 2.67 0.33 -23.64
CA GLY A 20 4.09 0.49 -23.32
C GLY A 20 4.51 -0.19 -22.01
N GLY A 21 3.74 -1.17 -21.52
CA GLY A 21 4.03 -1.91 -20.29
C GLY A 21 3.49 -1.27 -19.01
N TRP A 22 2.86 -0.09 -19.10
CA TRP A 22 2.34 0.63 -17.94
C TRP A 22 1.23 -0.12 -17.21
N ILE A 23 0.42 -0.92 -17.91
CA ILE A 23 -0.65 -1.69 -17.26
C ILE A 23 -0.02 -2.72 -16.31
N ARG A 24 1.08 -3.34 -16.74
CA ARG A 24 1.80 -4.35 -15.94
C ARG A 24 2.34 -3.72 -14.67
N VAL A 25 3.04 -2.60 -14.79
CA VAL A 25 3.58 -1.85 -13.64
C VAL A 25 2.50 -1.52 -12.62
N LEU A 26 1.35 -1.01 -13.09
CA LEU A 26 0.24 -0.65 -12.20
C LEU A 26 -0.43 -1.87 -11.54
N ILE A 27 -0.44 -3.02 -12.21
CA ILE A 27 -0.94 -4.27 -11.61
C ILE A 27 0.07 -4.79 -10.57
N ASP A 28 1.37 -4.74 -10.87
CA ASP A 28 2.42 -5.16 -9.96
C ASP A 28 2.44 -4.27 -8.69
N GLU A 29 2.18 -2.95 -8.83
CA GLU A 29 2.00 -2.01 -7.71
C GLU A 29 0.76 -2.37 -6.85
N ALA A 30 -0.38 -2.62 -7.48
CA ALA A 30 -1.59 -3.05 -6.77
C ALA A 30 -1.40 -4.41 -6.06
N GLU A 31 -0.60 -5.31 -6.65
CA GLU A 31 -0.21 -6.56 -6.02
C GLU A 31 0.70 -6.32 -4.81
N ASN A 32 1.69 -5.42 -4.92
CA ASN A 32 2.55 -5.03 -3.81
C ASN A 32 1.72 -4.52 -2.63
N GLU A 33 0.79 -3.60 -2.86
CA GLU A 33 -0.10 -3.07 -1.80
C GLU A 33 -0.97 -4.16 -1.15
N ARG A 34 -1.48 -5.10 -1.97
CA ARG A 34 -2.21 -6.26 -1.44
C ARG A 34 -1.31 -7.12 -0.54
N MET A 35 -0.05 -7.30 -0.90
CA MET A 35 0.90 -8.10 -0.11
C MET A 35 1.29 -7.43 1.21
N HIS A 36 1.37 -6.10 1.24
CA HIS A 36 1.46 -5.34 2.49
C HIS A 36 0.27 -5.68 3.41
N LEU A 37 -0.97 -5.56 2.92
CA LEU A 37 -2.17 -5.88 3.70
C LEU A 37 -2.19 -7.34 4.19
N MET A 38 -1.90 -8.29 3.31
CA MET A 38 -1.92 -9.71 3.69
C MET A 38 -0.89 -10.03 4.77
N THR A 39 0.28 -9.38 4.73
CA THR A 39 1.29 -9.50 5.79
C THR A 39 0.79 -8.95 7.12
N PHE A 40 0.11 -7.80 7.11
CA PHE A 40 -0.49 -7.24 8.32
C PHE A 40 -1.60 -8.12 8.91
N ILE A 41 -2.43 -8.75 8.08
CA ILE A 41 -3.52 -9.62 8.53
C ILE A 41 -3.00 -10.85 9.30
N GLU A 42 -1.87 -11.43 8.88
CA GLU A 42 -1.23 -12.56 9.59
C GLU A 42 -0.82 -12.19 11.02
N ILE A 43 -0.39 -10.94 11.21
CA ILE A 43 0.03 -10.42 12.52
C ILE A 43 -1.19 -9.99 13.35
N ALA A 44 -2.06 -9.15 12.78
CA ALA A 44 -3.15 -8.49 13.50
C ALA A 44 -4.34 -9.41 13.79
N LYS A 45 -4.59 -10.41 12.94
CA LYS A 45 -5.72 -11.37 13.05
C LYS A 45 -7.07 -10.68 13.33
N PRO A 46 -7.60 -9.91 12.36
CA PRO A 46 -8.76 -9.05 12.57
C PRO A 46 -10.03 -9.83 12.90
N THR A 47 -10.78 -9.28 13.84
CA THR A 47 -12.10 -9.72 14.30
C THR A 47 -13.18 -9.53 13.21
N LEU A 48 -14.37 -10.13 13.41
CA LEU A 48 -15.49 -9.96 12.47
C LEU A 48 -15.94 -8.50 12.33
N LEU A 49 -15.87 -7.73 13.42
CA LEU A 49 -16.23 -6.31 13.40
C LEU A 49 -15.22 -5.51 12.57
N GLU A 50 -13.93 -5.72 12.79
CA GLU A 50 -12.87 -5.04 12.02
C GLU A 50 -12.95 -5.42 10.53
N ARG A 51 -13.23 -6.68 10.21
CA ARG A 51 -13.49 -7.10 8.82
C ARG A 51 -14.70 -6.39 8.21
N GLY A 52 -15.77 -6.21 8.98
CA GLY A 52 -16.94 -5.42 8.57
C GLY A 52 -16.59 -3.94 8.31
N LEU A 53 -15.76 -3.34 9.17
CA LEU A 53 -15.26 -1.97 8.98
C LEU A 53 -14.38 -1.86 7.74
N ILE A 54 -13.48 -2.82 7.50
CA ILE A 54 -12.65 -2.86 6.29
C ILE A 54 -13.52 -2.92 5.04
N LEU A 55 -14.55 -3.76 5.03
CA LEU A 55 -15.47 -3.89 3.89
C LEU A 55 -16.23 -2.57 3.62
N LEU A 56 -16.70 -1.91 4.68
CA LEU A 56 -17.37 -0.61 4.57
C LEU A 56 -16.42 0.47 4.04
N ALA A 57 -15.20 0.54 4.60
CA ALA A 57 -14.18 1.49 4.18
C ALA A 57 -13.79 1.26 2.72
N GLN A 58 -13.57 0.01 2.31
CA GLN A 58 -13.28 -0.37 0.93
C GLN A 58 -14.42 0.05 -0.01
N GLY A 59 -15.66 -0.22 0.36
CA GLY A 59 -16.84 0.19 -0.41
C GLY A 59 -16.90 1.71 -0.58
N ALA A 60 -16.81 2.46 0.52
CA ALA A 60 -16.85 3.93 0.48
C ALA A 60 -15.70 4.52 -0.35
N PHE A 61 -14.46 4.08 -0.06
CA PHE A 61 -13.26 4.57 -0.73
C PHE A 61 -13.27 4.24 -2.23
N PHE A 62 -13.64 3.01 -2.62
CA PHE A 62 -13.71 2.63 -4.03
C PHE A 62 -14.65 3.55 -4.81
N HIS A 63 -15.88 3.75 -4.34
CA HIS A 63 -16.86 4.57 -5.05
C HIS A 63 -16.43 6.05 -5.09
N PHE A 64 -15.94 6.58 -3.97
CA PHE A 64 -15.43 7.94 -3.90
C PHE A 64 -14.25 8.15 -4.87
N PHE A 65 -13.23 7.29 -4.79
CA PHE A 65 -12.02 7.40 -5.59
C PHE A 65 -12.32 7.18 -7.08
N PHE A 66 -13.19 6.23 -7.43
CA PHE A 66 -13.63 6.00 -8.80
C PHE A 66 -14.29 7.25 -9.41
N LEU A 67 -15.24 7.87 -8.70
CA LEU A 67 -15.91 9.08 -9.17
C LEU A 67 -14.94 10.28 -9.24
N LEU A 68 -14.10 10.45 -8.21
CA LEU A 68 -13.05 11.48 -8.21
C LEU A 68 -12.12 11.32 -9.41
N TYR A 69 -11.75 10.08 -9.75
CA TYR A 69 -10.88 9.78 -10.88
C TYR A 69 -11.53 10.12 -12.23
N LEU A 70 -12.83 9.85 -12.38
CA LEU A 70 -13.56 10.17 -13.60
C LEU A 70 -13.68 11.68 -13.84
N ILE A 71 -13.89 12.46 -12.78
CA ILE A 71 -14.14 13.91 -12.88
C ILE A 71 -12.83 14.71 -12.82
N LEU A 72 -11.94 14.38 -11.88
CA LEU A 72 -10.73 15.13 -11.53
C LEU A 72 -9.50 14.21 -11.37
N PRO A 73 -9.00 13.61 -12.46
CA PRO A 73 -7.89 12.65 -12.40
C PRO A 73 -6.60 13.23 -11.82
N GLY A 74 -6.35 14.54 -12.01
CA GLY A 74 -5.19 15.22 -11.41
C GLY A 74 -5.28 15.29 -9.87
N THR A 75 -6.47 15.55 -9.33
CA THR A 75 -6.71 15.55 -7.88
C THR A 75 -6.60 14.15 -7.31
N ALA A 76 -7.19 13.15 -7.98
CA ALA A 76 -7.08 11.75 -7.56
C ALA A 76 -5.61 11.30 -7.47
N HIS A 77 -4.77 11.71 -8.42
CA HIS A 77 -3.34 11.37 -8.38
C HIS A 77 -2.59 12.03 -7.23
N ARG A 78 -2.85 13.32 -6.95
CA ARG A 78 -2.25 14.00 -5.79
C ARG A 78 -2.69 13.38 -4.48
N MET A 79 -3.96 12.97 -4.38
CA MET A 79 -4.48 12.29 -3.20
C MET A 79 -3.69 11.01 -2.91
N VAL A 80 -3.44 10.16 -3.91
CA VAL A 80 -2.59 8.96 -3.72
C VAL A 80 -1.19 9.37 -3.30
N GLY A 81 -0.58 10.37 -3.93
CA GLY A 81 0.74 10.87 -3.53
C GLY A 81 0.82 11.27 -2.06
N TYR A 82 -0.19 11.98 -1.54
CA TYR A 82 -0.25 12.32 -0.12
C TYR A 82 -0.48 11.11 0.79
N LEU A 83 -1.25 10.11 0.35
CA LEU A 83 -1.41 8.86 1.10
C LEU A 83 -0.09 8.09 1.21
N GLU A 84 0.71 8.05 0.14
CA GLU A 84 2.05 7.46 0.15
C GLU A 84 2.99 8.22 1.10
N GLU A 85 2.97 9.55 1.08
CA GLU A 85 3.79 10.38 1.99
C GLU A 85 3.43 10.11 3.46
N GLU A 86 2.14 10.04 3.79
CA GLU A 86 1.67 9.70 5.14
C GLU A 86 1.98 8.25 5.54
N ALA A 87 1.98 7.31 4.58
CA ALA A 87 2.39 5.94 4.82
C ALA A 87 3.87 5.86 5.21
N VAL A 88 4.76 6.59 4.50
CA VAL A 88 6.19 6.66 4.84
C VAL A 88 6.41 7.24 6.25
N VAL A 89 5.67 8.29 6.61
CA VAL A 89 5.72 8.86 7.97
C VAL A 89 5.28 7.81 8.99
N SER A 90 4.13 7.17 8.77
CA SER A 90 3.56 6.18 9.68
C SER A 90 4.49 4.97 9.88
N TYR A 91 5.13 4.46 8.82
CA TYR A 91 6.07 3.34 8.93
C TYR A 91 7.35 3.75 9.68
N THR A 92 7.82 4.98 9.46
CA THR A 92 8.99 5.50 10.18
C THR A 92 8.69 5.60 11.68
N GLU A 93 7.53 6.16 12.05
CA GLU A 93 7.09 6.24 13.44
C GLU A 93 6.92 4.86 14.08
N TYR A 94 6.39 3.89 13.33
CA TYR A 94 6.28 2.51 13.79
C TYR A 94 7.65 1.88 14.08
N LEU A 95 8.64 2.04 13.19
CA LEU A 95 10.01 1.57 13.40
C LEU A 95 10.64 2.21 14.63
N VAL A 96 10.43 3.52 14.83
CA VAL A 96 10.88 4.24 16.03
C VAL A 96 10.22 3.67 17.28
N GLY A 97 8.92 3.38 17.23
CA GLY A 97 8.20 2.73 18.34
C GLY A 97 8.74 1.33 18.63
N VAL A 98 9.19 0.58 17.62
CA VAL A 98 9.88 -0.70 17.82
C VAL A 98 11.24 -0.51 18.49
N ASP A 99 12.04 0.47 18.05
CA ASP A 99 13.35 0.79 18.63
C ASP A 99 13.25 1.21 20.11
N TYR A 100 12.20 1.94 20.49
CA TYR A 100 11.92 2.31 21.89
C TYR A 100 11.20 1.22 22.69
N GLY A 101 10.89 0.07 22.10
CA GLY A 101 10.19 -1.03 22.76
C GLY A 101 8.70 -0.78 23.04
N THR A 102 8.11 0.24 22.40
CA THR A 102 6.66 0.52 22.43
C THR A 102 5.88 -0.58 21.70
N TYR A 103 6.45 -1.09 20.60
CA TYR A 103 5.90 -2.19 19.82
C TYR A 103 6.84 -3.40 19.85
N ALA A 104 6.28 -4.61 19.92
CA ALA A 104 7.07 -5.83 19.87
C ALA A 104 7.63 -6.05 18.45
N ASN A 105 8.96 -6.25 18.35
CA ASN A 105 9.59 -6.64 17.09
C ASN A 105 9.38 -8.14 16.85
N VAL A 106 8.28 -8.52 16.21
CA VAL A 106 7.96 -9.93 15.90
C VAL A 106 8.68 -10.40 14.63
N PRO A 107 8.96 -11.72 14.47
CA PRO A 107 9.48 -12.24 13.22
C PRO A 107 8.50 -11.98 12.05
N ALA A 108 9.06 -11.75 10.87
CA ALA A 108 8.29 -11.56 9.65
C ALA A 108 7.44 -12.82 9.36
N PRO A 109 6.15 -12.66 9.01
CA PRO A 109 5.32 -13.78 8.57
C PRO A 109 5.89 -14.49 7.34
N GLN A 110 5.60 -15.79 7.20
CA GLN A 110 6.11 -16.59 6.06
C GLN A 110 5.73 -15.99 4.70
N ILE A 111 4.52 -15.45 4.58
CA ILE A 111 4.05 -14.78 3.36
C ILE A 111 4.94 -13.61 2.95
N ALA A 112 5.49 -12.87 3.92
CA ALA A 112 6.42 -11.77 3.68
C ALA A 112 7.81 -12.28 3.29
N ILE A 113 8.29 -13.33 3.98
CA ILE A 113 9.56 -13.99 3.68
C ILE A 113 9.57 -14.48 2.23
N ASP A 114 8.52 -15.17 1.81
CA ASP A 114 8.41 -15.75 0.48
C ASP A 114 8.30 -14.67 -0.61
N TYR A 115 7.52 -13.61 -0.36
CA TYR A 115 7.27 -12.56 -1.35
C TYR A 115 8.45 -11.61 -1.54
N TRP A 116 9.01 -11.08 -0.44
CA TRP A 116 10.18 -10.18 -0.49
C TRP A 116 11.53 -10.91 -0.45
N GLN A 117 11.52 -12.25 -0.50
CA GLN A 117 12.72 -13.10 -0.51
C GLN A 117 13.67 -12.81 0.66
N LEU A 118 13.09 -12.68 1.86
CA LEU A 118 13.83 -12.35 3.07
C LEU A 118 14.54 -13.59 3.63
N ALA A 119 15.55 -13.38 4.48
CA ALA A 119 16.16 -14.47 5.23
C ALA A 119 15.15 -15.07 6.24
N PRO A 120 15.28 -16.35 6.61
CA PRO A 120 14.50 -16.93 7.70
C PRO A 120 14.67 -16.11 8.99
N ASP A 121 13.61 -16.02 9.80
CA ASP A 121 13.58 -15.27 11.06
C ASP A 121 13.89 -13.76 10.96
N THR A 122 13.80 -13.19 9.75
CA THR A 122 13.95 -11.73 9.54
C THR A 122 12.98 -10.96 10.43
N ARG A 123 13.47 -9.88 11.01
CA ARG A 123 12.71 -8.93 11.83
C ARG A 123 12.82 -7.53 11.24
N LEU A 124 11.99 -6.62 11.73
CA LEU A 124 12.13 -5.22 11.36
C LEU A 124 13.51 -4.71 11.76
N PRO A 125 14.15 -3.87 10.93
CA PRO A 125 15.47 -3.34 11.23
C PRO A 125 15.39 -2.51 12.51
N THR A 126 16.32 -2.76 13.43
CA THR A 126 16.51 -1.92 14.61
C THR A 126 17.62 -0.91 14.35
N HIS A 127 17.46 0.32 14.84
CA HIS A 127 18.25 1.51 14.50
C HIS A 127 17.90 2.10 13.12
N CYS A 128 16.71 2.69 13.02
CA CYS A 128 16.40 3.58 11.92
C CYS A 128 17.30 4.84 11.97
N PRO A 129 17.97 5.26 10.89
CA PRO A 129 18.62 6.57 10.87
C PRO A 129 17.56 7.65 10.99
N MET A 130 17.45 8.22 12.19
CA MET A 130 16.55 9.34 12.49
C MET A 130 16.76 10.45 11.46
N ASN A 131 15.68 10.92 10.82
CA ASN A 131 15.74 12.12 10.00
C ASN A 131 15.92 13.32 10.94
N PRO A 132 17.07 14.04 10.91
CA PRO A 132 17.37 15.10 11.88
C PRO A 132 16.52 16.37 11.71
N GLY A 133 15.49 16.37 10.84
CA GLY A 133 14.71 17.54 10.46
C GLY A 133 13.31 17.67 11.06
N LYS A 134 12.88 16.80 11.99
CA LYS A 134 11.61 16.96 12.71
C LYS A 134 11.85 17.03 14.22
N THR A 135 12.17 18.23 14.70
CA THR A 135 11.96 18.69 16.09
C THR A 135 10.81 19.68 16.12
#